data_AF-A0ABD1CJZ1-F1
#
_entry.id   AF-A0ABD1CJZ1-F1
#
_cell.length_a   1.000
_cell.length_b   1.000
_cell.length_c   1.000
_cell.angle_alpha   90.00
_cell.angle_beta   90.00
_cell.angle_gamma   90.00
#
_symmetry.space_group_name_H-M   'P 1'
#
loop_
_entity.id
_entity.type
_entity.pdbx_description
1 polymer ?
#
loop_
_entity_poly.entity_id
_entity_poly.type
_entity_poly.pdbx_seq_one_letter_code
_entity_poly.pdbx_strand_id
1 'polypeptide(L)'
;MSTRSFHRDRIIASWICDGFYGSPILLPHERLTSLGIKEIYLPHCESELIFTTAKHDKCDIRKLEVTMETDEKKVYVKCVLESFQYLTGRDKFDGQALLRDYHQVEIKDRDKAVLESYQNCIKNYGYTTNPIKILDCIASDKDFSKVINAKREKNKHWQPGWMQACC
;
A
#
# COMPACT_ATOMS: atom_id res chain seq x y z
N MET A 1 68.30 -26.48 8.41
CA MET A 1 68.80 -25.18 7.90
C MET A 1 68.24 -24.95 6.51
N SER A 2 67.94 -23.68 6.19
CA SER A 2 67.38 -23.15 4.93
C SER A 2 65.84 -23.26 4.83
N THR A 3 65.03 -22.35 5.41
CA THR A 3 64.74 -20.93 5.10
C THR A 3 64.00 -20.66 3.79
N ARG A 4 62.80 -20.05 3.96
CA ARG A 4 62.16 -19.03 3.11
C ARG A 4 61.70 -19.54 1.72
N SER A 5 60.65 -19.02 1.08
CA SER A 5 59.80 -17.88 1.38
C SER A 5 58.50 -18.02 0.60
N PHE A 6 57.46 -17.51 1.21
CA PHE A 6 56.30 -16.82 0.65
C PHE A 6 56.34 -16.46 -0.84
N HIS A 7 55.19 -16.76 -1.47
CA HIS A 7 54.67 -16.39 -2.78
C HIS A 7 55.28 -15.14 -3.46
N ARG A 8 55.93 -15.40 -4.60
CA ARG A 8 55.95 -14.62 -5.85
C ARG A 8 54.59 -14.77 -6.55
N ASP A 9 54.05 -13.86 -7.37
CA ASP A 9 54.48 -12.60 -7.96
C ASP A 9 53.24 -11.84 -8.50
N ARG A 10 53.28 -10.50 -8.41
CA ARG A 10 52.88 -9.40 -9.34
C ARG A 10 51.77 -9.65 -10.40
N ILE A 11 50.85 -8.71 -10.64
CA ILE A 11 50.92 -7.57 -11.59
C ILE A 11 49.66 -6.69 -11.32
N ILE A 12 49.76 -5.42 -10.89
CA ILE A 12 49.76 -4.14 -11.66
C ILE A 12 48.49 -3.83 -12.50
N ALA A 13 47.79 -2.76 -12.07
CA ALA A 13 47.09 -1.71 -12.83
C ALA A 13 45.80 -1.99 -13.64
N SER A 14 44.73 -1.32 -13.18
CA SER A 14 43.95 -0.28 -13.89
C SER A 14 43.02 -0.61 -15.08
N TRP A 15 41.81 -0.04 -14.95
CA TRP A 15 40.81 0.36 -15.97
C TRP A 15 40.36 -0.67 -17.00
N ILE A 16 39.15 -1.20 -16.80
CA ILE A 16 38.09 -1.17 -17.82
C ILE A 16 36.78 -0.79 -17.12
N CYS A 17 36.44 0.50 -17.20
CA CYS A 17 35.04 0.91 -17.26
C CYS A 17 34.57 0.53 -18.66
N ASP A 18 33.67 -0.44 -18.79
CA ASP A 18 32.71 -0.49 -19.89
C ASP A 18 31.59 -1.49 -19.61
N GLY A 19 30.40 -0.94 -19.44
CA GLY A 19 29.18 -1.47 -20.03
C GLY A 19 28.72 -2.86 -19.63
N PHE A 20 27.92 -2.94 -18.56
CA PHE A 20 26.59 -3.52 -18.69
C PHE A 20 25.65 -2.78 -17.74
N TYR A 21 24.87 -1.86 -18.32
CA TYR A 21 23.66 -1.33 -17.71
C TYR A 21 22.67 -2.49 -17.52
N GLY A 22 22.81 -3.22 -16.42
CA GLY A 22 21.68 -3.87 -15.79
C GLY A 22 20.93 -2.78 -15.06
N SER A 23 19.99 -2.12 -15.74
CA SER A 23 19.10 -1.15 -15.12
C SER A 23 18.56 -1.73 -13.81
N PRO A 24 18.70 -1.03 -12.66
CA PRO A 24 17.88 -1.33 -11.52
C PRO A 24 16.44 -1.22 -12.03
N ILE A 25 15.66 -2.29 -11.94
CA ILE A 25 14.21 -2.18 -12.05
C ILE A 25 13.82 -1.34 -10.83
N LEU A 26 13.77 -0.03 -11.04
CA LEU A 26 13.11 0.91 -10.16
C LEU A 26 11.65 0.46 -10.11
N LEU A 27 11.29 -0.29 -9.07
CA LEU A 27 9.91 -0.41 -8.64
C LEU A 27 9.44 1.03 -8.36
N PRO A 28 8.46 1.58 -9.10
CA PRO A 28 7.95 2.88 -8.74
C PRO A 28 7.09 2.74 -7.48
N HIS A 29 7.27 3.70 -6.57
CA HIS A 29 6.44 3.98 -5.39
C HIS A 29 6.71 3.17 -4.12
N GLU A 30 7.83 3.46 -3.45
CA GLU A 30 7.71 3.72 -2.01
C GLU A 30 6.85 4.99 -1.87
N ARG A 31 5.62 4.85 -1.36
CA ARG A 31 4.82 6.00 -0.93
C ARG A 31 5.52 6.65 0.27
N LEU A 32 6.35 7.65 0.01
CA LEU A 32 6.99 8.46 1.04
C LEU A 32 6.02 9.44 1.73
N THR A 33 4.78 9.53 1.26
CA THR A 33 3.77 10.47 1.76
C THR A 33 2.66 9.73 2.49
N SER A 34 2.45 10.08 3.77
CA SER A 34 1.31 9.61 4.54
C SER A 34 0.00 9.94 3.83
N LEU A 35 -0.95 9.01 3.85
CA LEU A 35 -2.28 9.20 3.27
C LEU A 35 -3.14 10.14 4.11
N GLY A 36 -2.75 10.43 5.35
CA GLY A 36 -3.58 11.19 6.29
C GLY A 36 -4.83 10.42 6.75
N ILE A 37 -4.85 9.10 6.56
CA ILE A 37 -5.89 8.20 7.06
C ILE A 37 -5.58 7.89 8.53
N LYS A 38 -6.54 8.10 9.41
CA LYS A 38 -6.48 7.65 10.80
C LYS A 38 -6.64 6.13 10.85
N GLU A 39 -6.03 5.49 11.85
CA GLU A 39 -6.10 4.03 12.00
C GLU A 39 -7.52 3.48 11.92
N ILE A 40 -7.69 2.50 11.04
CA ILE A 40 -8.90 1.72 10.86
C ILE A 40 -8.66 0.36 11.50
N TYR A 41 -9.50 0.00 12.47
CA TYR A 41 -9.44 -1.28 13.17
C TYR A 41 -10.67 -2.11 12.82
N LEU A 42 -10.51 -3.10 11.95
CA LEU A 42 -11.55 -4.05 11.59
C LEU A 42 -11.21 -5.41 12.21
N PRO A 43 -11.83 -5.82 13.33
CA PRO A 43 -11.42 -7.02 14.06
C PRO A 43 -11.32 -8.29 13.21
N HIS A 44 -12.21 -8.45 12.23
CA HIS A 44 -12.22 -9.60 11.32
C HIS A 44 -11.16 -9.52 10.21
N CYS A 45 -10.61 -8.34 9.90
CA CYS A 45 -9.46 -8.23 9.00
C CYS A 45 -8.14 -8.32 9.77
N GLU A 46 -8.13 -7.94 11.05
CA GLU A 46 -6.94 -8.02 11.90
C GLU A 46 -6.47 -9.47 12.13
N SER A 47 -7.37 -10.45 12.05
CA SER A 47 -7.00 -11.87 12.10
C SER A 47 -6.12 -12.31 10.92
N GLU A 48 -6.09 -11.53 9.83
CA GLU A 48 -5.23 -11.80 8.68
C GLU A 48 -3.77 -11.38 8.93
N LEU A 49 -3.51 -10.55 9.95
CA LEU A 49 -2.17 -10.10 10.34
C LEU A 49 -1.51 -11.06 11.34
N ILE A 50 -1.15 -12.25 10.86
CA ILE A 50 -0.57 -13.35 11.63
C ILE A 50 0.93 -13.15 11.95
N PHE A 51 1.72 -12.71 10.97
CA PHE A 51 3.18 -12.62 11.04
C PHE A 51 3.67 -11.21 11.34
N THR A 52 2.90 -10.19 10.93
CA THR A 52 3.22 -8.81 11.27
C THR A 52 3.04 -8.63 12.78
N THR A 53 4.15 -8.60 13.53
CA THR A 53 4.15 -8.45 14.99
C THR A 53 4.68 -7.08 15.44
N ALA A 54 5.49 -6.44 14.60
CA ALA A 54 5.98 -5.09 14.84
C ALA A 54 4.81 -4.12 14.92
N LYS A 55 4.76 -3.38 16.03
CA LYS A 55 3.66 -2.45 16.32
C LYS A 55 3.55 -1.37 15.23
N HIS A 56 4.68 -0.79 14.83
CA HIS A 56 4.72 0.24 13.79
C HIS A 56 4.14 -0.25 12.46
N ASP A 57 4.53 -1.45 12.01
CA ASP A 57 4.00 -2.02 10.77
C ASP A 57 2.48 -2.25 10.83
N LYS A 58 1.94 -2.68 11.98
CA LYS A 58 0.48 -2.77 12.19
C LYS A 58 -0.18 -1.41 12.06
N CYS A 59 0.42 -0.36 12.62
CA CYS A 59 -0.08 1.00 12.52
C CYS A 59 -0.19 1.46 11.08
N ASP A 60 0.87 1.25 10.29
CA ASP A 60 0.93 1.69 8.90
C ASP A 60 -0.12 0.93 8.07
N ILE A 61 -0.23 -0.38 8.27
CA ILE A 61 -1.27 -1.21 7.64
C ILE A 61 -2.68 -0.72 7.98
N ARG A 62 -2.95 -0.35 9.25
CA ARG A 62 -4.25 0.20 9.68
C ARG A 62 -4.54 1.59 9.12
N LYS A 63 -3.50 2.36 8.81
CA LYS A 63 -3.58 3.64 8.08
C LYS A 63 -3.64 3.43 6.56
N LEU A 64 -3.65 2.18 6.10
CA LEU A 64 -3.62 1.78 4.69
C LEU A 64 -2.34 2.24 3.95
N GLU A 65 -1.27 2.45 4.71
CA GLU A 65 0.06 2.84 4.25
C GLU A 65 0.91 1.58 4.05
N VAL A 66 0.65 0.87 2.95
CA VAL A 66 1.35 -0.38 2.62
C VAL A 66 2.62 -0.08 1.82
N THR A 67 3.77 -0.12 2.48
CA THR A 67 5.10 0.15 1.89
C THR A 67 5.70 -1.03 1.12
N MET A 68 5.35 -2.27 1.51
CA MET A 68 5.82 -3.49 0.84
C MET A 68 4.64 -4.42 0.57
N GLU A 69 4.58 -4.97 -0.64
CA GLU A 69 3.57 -5.92 -1.06
C GLU A 69 3.92 -7.34 -0.54
N THR A 70 3.31 -7.74 0.58
CA THR A 70 3.35 -9.13 1.09
C THR A 70 1.97 -9.78 0.97
N ASP A 71 1.91 -11.11 0.92
CA ASP A 71 0.62 -11.81 0.79
C ASP A 71 -0.31 -11.55 1.98
N GLU A 72 0.26 -11.47 3.19
CA GLU A 72 -0.46 -11.06 4.40
C GLU A 72 -1.13 -9.69 4.23
N LYS A 73 -0.38 -8.69 3.75
CA LYS A 73 -0.90 -7.33 3.53
C LYS A 73 -1.92 -7.28 2.39
N LYS A 74 -1.76 -8.10 1.34
CA LYS A 74 -2.78 -8.22 0.27
C LYS A 74 -4.11 -8.73 0.84
N VAL A 75 -4.06 -9.79 1.64
CA VAL A 75 -5.26 -10.38 2.24
C VAL A 75 -5.93 -9.38 3.18
N TYR A 76 -5.16 -8.69 4.02
CA TYR A 76 -5.67 -7.62 4.87
C TYR A 76 -6.34 -6.50 4.04
N VAL A 77 -5.64 -5.93 3.05
CA VAL A 77 -6.18 -4.83 2.22
C VAL A 77 -7.43 -5.28 1.47
N LYS A 78 -7.45 -6.51 0.95
CA LYS A 78 -8.64 -7.08 0.33
C LYS A 78 -9.81 -7.12 1.31
N CYS A 79 -9.61 -7.66 2.51
CA CYS A 79 -10.64 -7.71 3.55
C CYS A 79 -11.19 -6.31 3.88
N VAL A 80 -10.31 -5.30 3.98
CA VAL A 80 -10.73 -3.91 4.22
C VAL A 80 -11.57 -3.37 3.06
N LEU A 81 -11.12 -3.54 1.82
CA LEU A 81 -11.85 -3.05 0.63
C LEU A 81 -13.20 -3.75 0.45
N GLU A 82 -13.30 -5.04 0.77
CA GLU A 82 -14.57 -5.79 0.80
C GLU A 82 -15.48 -5.29 1.93
N SER A 83 -14.92 -4.98 3.11
CA SER A 83 -15.68 -4.39 4.22
C SER A 83 -16.22 -2.99 3.88
N PHE A 84 -15.52 -2.25 3.04
CA PHE A 84 -15.99 -0.97 2.50
C PHE A 84 -16.95 -1.13 1.32
N GLN A 85 -17.12 -2.36 0.82
CA GLN A 85 -17.87 -2.72 -0.38
C GLN A 85 -17.27 -2.15 -1.67
N TYR A 86 -16.00 -1.76 -1.65
CA TYR A 86 -15.28 -1.29 -2.84
C TYR A 86 -14.81 -2.43 -3.71
N LEU A 87 -14.71 -3.64 -3.16
CA LEU A 87 -14.52 -4.87 -3.91
C LEU A 87 -15.78 -5.74 -3.79
N THR A 88 -16.15 -6.33 -4.92
CA THR A 88 -17.16 -7.39 -4.99
C THR A 88 -16.47 -8.75 -5.03
N GLY A 89 -17.17 -9.85 -4.72
CA GLY A 89 -16.61 -11.21 -4.59
C GLY A 89 -15.94 -11.82 -5.85
N ARG A 90 -15.70 -11.04 -6.91
CA ARG A 90 -14.84 -11.38 -8.05
C ARG A 90 -13.60 -10.47 -8.15
N ASP A 91 -13.19 -9.85 -7.05
CA ASP A 91 -12.12 -8.86 -6.99
C ASP A 91 -12.34 -7.66 -7.94
N LYS A 92 -13.61 -7.37 -8.26
CA LYS A 92 -13.98 -6.27 -9.14
C LYS A 92 -14.29 -5.03 -8.31
N PHE A 93 -13.61 -3.94 -8.64
CA PHE A 93 -13.85 -2.63 -8.07
C PHE A 93 -15.27 -2.13 -8.35
N ASP A 94 -15.97 -1.74 -7.28
CA ASP A 94 -17.27 -1.08 -7.31
C ASP A 94 -17.09 0.43 -7.07
N GLY A 95 -16.95 1.18 -8.17
CA GLY A 95 -16.86 2.63 -8.12
C GLY A 95 -18.12 3.30 -7.57
N GLN A 96 -19.30 2.67 -7.68
CA GLN A 96 -20.52 3.24 -7.12
C GLN A 96 -20.49 3.18 -5.59
N ALA A 97 -19.93 2.13 -5.00
CA ALA A 97 -19.72 2.06 -3.56
C ALA A 97 -18.78 3.16 -3.05
N LEU A 98 -17.70 3.43 -3.77
CA LEU A 98 -16.80 4.54 -3.46
C LEU A 98 -17.55 5.88 -3.52
N LEU A 99 -18.27 6.16 -4.61
CA LEU A 99 -18.99 7.43 -4.78
C LEU A 99 -20.07 7.66 -3.71
N ARG A 100 -20.75 6.59 -3.26
CA ARG A 100 -21.69 6.69 -2.13
C ARG A 100 -21.02 7.27 -0.88
N ASP A 101 -19.79 6.85 -0.57
CA ASP A 101 -19.07 7.39 0.59
C ASP A 101 -18.60 8.84 0.37
N TYR A 102 -18.24 9.23 -0.86
CA TYR A 102 -17.95 10.63 -1.20
C TYR A 102 -19.18 11.53 -1.01
N HIS A 103 -20.35 11.08 -1.47
CA HIS A 103 -21.60 11.83 -1.30
C HIS A 103 -22.00 11.97 0.16
N GLN A 104 -21.69 10.96 0.99
CA GLN A 104 -21.94 10.98 2.43
C GLN A 104 -21.10 12.01 3.21
N VAL A 105 -20.06 12.58 2.59
CA VAL A 105 -19.25 13.67 3.13
C VAL A 105 -19.40 14.96 2.32
N GLU A 106 -20.52 15.07 1.60
CA GLU A 106 -20.93 16.24 0.81
C GLU A 106 -20.01 16.59 -0.37
N ILE A 107 -19.18 15.64 -0.82
CA ILE A 107 -18.38 15.77 -2.05
C ILE A 107 -19.17 15.14 -3.19
N LYS A 108 -19.99 15.93 -3.90
CA LYS A 108 -20.95 15.44 -4.91
C LYS A 108 -20.62 15.84 -6.35
N ASP A 109 -19.75 16.82 -6.53
CA ASP A 109 -19.34 17.39 -7.82
C ASP A 109 -18.11 16.69 -8.42
N ARG A 110 -17.53 15.72 -7.69
CA ARG A 110 -16.27 15.05 -8.07
C ARG A 110 -16.43 13.65 -8.65
N ASP A 111 -17.63 13.12 -8.83
CA ASP A 111 -17.85 11.73 -9.25
C ASP A 111 -17.05 11.33 -10.48
N LYS A 112 -17.14 12.16 -11.53
CA LYS A 112 -16.39 11.95 -12.77
C LYS A 112 -14.88 11.95 -12.51
N ALA A 113 -14.39 12.93 -11.76
CA ALA A 113 -12.96 13.07 -11.48
C ALA A 113 -12.41 11.89 -10.65
N VAL A 114 -13.18 11.41 -9.66
CA VAL A 114 -12.81 10.25 -8.82
C VAL A 114 -12.71 8.99 -9.68
N LEU A 115 -13.73 8.71 -10.51
CA LEU A 115 -13.72 7.52 -11.37
C LEU A 115 -12.66 7.60 -12.48
N GLU A 116 -12.45 8.78 -13.08
CA GLU A 116 -11.40 8.98 -14.08
C GLU A 116 -10.00 8.85 -13.47
N SER A 117 -9.78 9.35 -12.25
CA SER A 117 -8.51 9.17 -11.52
C SER A 117 -8.20 7.68 -11.34
N TYR A 118 -9.19 6.92 -10.84
CA TYR A 118 -9.05 5.47 -10.70
C TYR A 118 -8.77 4.78 -12.05
N GLN A 119 -9.55 5.10 -13.09
CA GLN A 119 -9.40 4.48 -14.41
C GLN A 119 -8.05 4.80 -15.05
N ASN A 120 -7.54 6.02 -14.89
CA ASN A 120 -6.24 6.41 -15.43
C ASN A 120 -5.10 5.72 -14.66
N CYS A 121 -5.22 5.61 -13.33
CA CYS A 121 -4.25 4.86 -12.53
C CYS A 121 -4.23 3.37 -12.89
N ILE A 122 -5.39 2.72 -12.97
CA ILE A 122 -5.45 1.27 -13.22
C ILE A 122 -4.96 0.91 -14.64
N LYS A 123 -5.14 1.81 -15.62
CA LYS A 123 -4.57 1.64 -16.96
C LYS A 123 -3.04 1.55 -16.94
N ASN A 124 -2.38 2.31 -16.06
CA ASN A 124 -0.91 2.26 -15.93
C ASN A 124 -0.43 0.91 -15.37
N TYR A 125 -1.24 0.23 -14.56
CA TYR A 125 -0.95 -1.11 -14.06
C TYR A 125 -1.35 -2.23 -15.03
N GLY A 126 -2.23 -1.96 -16.00
CA GLY A 126 -2.96 -2.98 -16.76
C GLY A 126 -4.10 -3.60 -15.95
N TYR A 127 -4.84 -4.54 -16.55
CA TYR A 127 -5.88 -5.28 -15.82
C TYR A 127 -5.26 -5.99 -14.61
N THR A 128 -5.75 -5.69 -13.41
CA THR A 128 -5.24 -6.29 -12.17
C THR A 128 -6.37 -6.51 -11.17
N THR A 129 -6.27 -7.62 -10.46
CA THR A 129 -7.11 -7.95 -9.28
C THR A 129 -6.33 -7.78 -7.98
N ASN A 130 -5.12 -7.21 -8.04
CA ASN A 130 -4.28 -7.02 -6.86
C ASN A 130 -4.89 -5.93 -5.97
N PRO A 131 -5.30 -6.25 -4.72
CA PRO A 131 -6.00 -5.33 -3.84
C PRO A 131 -5.14 -4.13 -3.43
N ILE A 132 -3.81 -4.28 -3.35
CA ILE A 132 -2.89 -3.18 -3.02
C ILE A 132 -2.83 -2.18 -4.18
N LYS A 133 -2.79 -2.64 -5.43
CA LYS A 133 -2.83 -1.74 -6.61
C LYS A 133 -4.18 -1.04 -6.74
N ILE A 134 -5.26 -1.74 -6.43
CA ILE A 134 -6.61 -1.16 -6.40
C ILE A 134 -6.70 -0.08 -5.32
N LEU A 135 -6.25 -0.38 -4.10
CA LEU A 135 -6.15 0.60 -3.01
C LEU A 135 -5.26 1.78 -3.42
N ASP A 136 -4.13 1.52 -4.07
CA ASP A 136 -3.21 2.57 -4.52
C ASP A 136 -3.94 3.57 -5.44
N CYS A 137 -4.64 3.04 -6.45
CA CYS A 137 -5.42 3.85 -7.38
C CYS A 137 -6.59 4.59 -6.74
N ILE A 138 -7.30 3.99 -5.79
CA ILE A 138 -8.38 4.66 -5.06
C ILE A 138 -7.80 5.82 -4.21
N ALA A 139 -6.69 5.56 -3.51
CA ALA A 139 -6.04 6.50 -2.62
C ALA A 139 -5.28 7.62 -3.34
N SER A 140 -5.14 7.54 -4.68
CA SER A 140 -4.60 8.62 -5.50
C SER A 140 -5.46 9.88 -5.50
N ASP A 141 -6.77 9.75 -5.22
CA ASP A 141 -7.63 10.92 -5.07
C ASP A 141 -7.38 11.64 -3.75
N LYS A 142 -7.16 12.96 -3.85
CA LYS A 142 -6.84 13.83 -2.71
C LYS A 142 -7.86 13.82 -1.57
N ASP A 143 -9.13 13.54 -1.86
CA ASP A 143 -10.21 13.58 -0.87
C ASP A 143 -10.47 12.21 -0.25
N PHE A 144 -9.80 11.15 -0.72
CA PHE A 144 -10.02 9.79 -0.25
C PHE A 144 -9.82 9.65 1.26
N SER A 145 -8.76 10.25 1.81
CA SER A 145 -8.48 10.18 3.24
C SER A 145 -9.56 10.85 4.09
N LYS A 146 -10.11 11.99 3.63
CA LYS A 146 -11.25 12.66 4.26
C LYS A 146 -12.49 11.76 4.27
N VAL A 147 -12.77 11.09 3.15
CA VAL A 147 -13.91 10.17 3.00
C VAL A 147 -13.78 8.99 3.97
N ILE A 148 -12.63 8.32 3.97
CA ILE A 148 -12.39 7.16 4.85
C ILE A 148 -12.39 7.55 6.32
N ASN A 149 -11.78 8.67 6.68
CA ASN A 149 -11.81 9.17 8.06
C ASN A 149 -13.24 9.45 8.52
N ALA A 150 -14.06 10.09 7.70
CA ALA A 150 -15.46 10.33 8.05
C ALA A 150 -16.27 9.01 8.18
N LYS A 151 -16.02 8.04 7.29
CA LYS A 151 -16.63 6.70 7.39
C LYS A 151 -16.22 6.00 8.70
N ARG A 152 -14.94 6.08 9.09
CA ARG A 152 -14.43 5.61 10.38
C ARG A 152 -15.11 6.34 11.56
N GLU A 153 -15.27 7.66 11.52
CA GLU A 153 -15.93 8.40 12.61
C GLU A 153 -17.40 7.99 12.79
N LYS A 154 -18.10 7.67 11.70
CA LYS A 154 -19.48 7.13 11.75
C LYS A 154 -19.53 5.70 12.32
N ASN A 155 -18.48 4.92 12.13
CA ASN A 155 -18.37 3.53 12.59
C ASN A 155 -17.47 3.45 13.83
N LYS A 156 -18.02 3.77 15.03
CA LYS A 156 -17.23 3.79 16.28
C LYS A 156 -16.42 2.52 16.56
N HIS A 157 -16.92 1.36 16.12
CA HIS A 157 -16.24 0.07 16.27
C HIS A 157 -15.04 -0.13 15.33
N TRP A 158 -14.83 0.78 14.36
CA TRP A 158 -13.65 0.82 13.49
C TRP A 158 -12.50 1.63 14.09
N GLN A 159 -12.73 2.25 15.24
CA GLN A 159 -11.70 2.97 15.95
C GLN A 159 -10.94 1.96 16.82
N PRO A 160 -9.61 1.93 16.78
CA PRO A 160 -8.86 1.09 17.71
C PRO A 160 -9.19 1.51 19.14
N GLY A 161 -9.41 0.53 20.02
CA GLY A 161 -9.56 0.79 21.45
C GLY A 161 -8.26 1.34 22.04
N TRP A 162 -8.31 1.90 23.25
CA TRP A 162 -7.13 2.52 23.90
C TRP A 162 -5.92 1.58 24.05
N MET A 163 -6.13 0.26 24.12
CA MET A 163 -5.06 -0.74 24.14
C MET A 163 -4.47 -1.02 22.74
N GLN A 164 -5.24 -0.75 21.68
CA GLN A 164 -4.88 -0.98 20.29
C GLN A 164 -4.40 0.29 19.57
N ALA A 165 -4.76 1.48 20.06
CA ALA A 165 -4.67 2.79 19.41
C ALA A 165 -3.36 3.55 19.63
N CYS A 166 -2.31 2.91 20.15
CA CYS A 166 -1.05 3.62 20.39
C CYS A 166 -0.14 3.63 19.15
N CYS A 167 -0.70 4.05 18.01
CA CYS A 167 0.03 4.60 16.88
C CYS A 167 -0.28 6.10 16.73
#